data_AF-A0AAV2Z6X6-F1
#
_entry.id   AF-A0AAV2Z6X6-F1
#
_cell.length_a   1.000
_cell.length_b   1.000
_cell.length_c   1.000
_cell.angle_alpha   90.00
_cell.angle_beta   90.00
_cell.angle_gamma   90.00
#
_symmetry.space_group_name_H-M   'P 1'
#
loop_
_entity.id
_entity.type
_entity.pdbx_description
1 polymer ?
#
loop_
_entity_poly.entity_id
_entity_poly.type
_entity_poly.pdbx_seq_one_letter_code
_entity_poly.pdbx_strand_id
1 'polypeptide(L)'
;MDLSISQFTNTMASTLVLKRLEGDAHIARVAELEAASYPSDEAANEAQIRFRQQRAPEFFYAAYTSPAAAPSELVGFVNATLTAAAELHHDTMSDHDPNGRSLCIHSVVIDPAHRRKGLAIQMLKRYVDIVCEEQLQVARILLIAKAYLISFYVKCGFAVTRLSPVAHGQDPWFEMLLDCKQHRRLPVVQVDAFAAAQFQGNPAAVVTMSSGLFHKSAASDWMQKVAMENNLSETAFTAPRAAESSNDSSEVVHWDLKWFTPACEVKLCGHATLSSALVLYSDGKVPKSAAIHFHTLSGVLKVALEKAVDGAELIVMDFPIKPLTSVAAELTTPASIAQGLGIPESSILVLSTTQTTDLLVHIEASAFPSLQPNFQQLKHIDARGIIVTCEAPSASGVDFQSRFFAPRVGVDEDPVTGSAHCALAVYWSQTLNKKVLRAKQATPQRGGELVVELRDDMPGRVLLKGQGAISLRGVLMSAP
;
A
#
# COMPACT_ATOMS: atom_id res chain seq x y z
N MET A 1 -17.89 12.06 18.30
CA MET A 1 -17.59 11.51 16.96
C MET A 1 -16.09 11.26 16.93
N ASP A 2 -15.66 10.17 17.56
CA ASP A 2 -14.26 9.75 17.52
C ASP A 2 -14.04 8.88 16.29
N LEU A 3 -13.35 9.41 15.29
CA LEU A 3 -12.78 8.63 14.19
C LEU A 3 -11.53 7.91 14.72
N SER A 4 -11.70 6.95 15.64
CA SER A 4 -10.63 6.02 16.00
C SER A 4 -10.51 4.98 14.87
N ILE A 5 -9.84 5.37 13.78
CA ILE A 5 -9.38 4.45 12.73
C ILE A 5 -8.23 3.63 13.34
N SER A 6 -8.58 2.64 14.15
CA SER A 6 -7.66 1.77 14.87
C SER A 6 -8.25 0.36 14.90
N GLN A 7 -8.60 -0.20 13.74
CA GLN A 7 -8.92 -1.62 13.58
C GLN A 7 -8.47 -2.15 12.21
N PHE A 8 -7.20 -1.97 11.86
CA PHE A 8 -6.58 -2.77 10.81
C PHE A 8 -5.65 -3.79 11.45
N THR A 9 -6.20 -4.99 11.70
CA THR A 9 -5.46 -6.12 12.25
C THR A 9 -4.74 -6.87 11.13
N ASN A 10 -3.42 -6.86 11.21
CA ASN A 10 -2.45 -7.90 10.83
C ASN A 10 -2.83 -8.75 9.60
N THR A 11 -2.49 -8.27 8.41
CA THR A 11 -2.48 -9.09 7.18
C THR A 11 -1.13 -9.80 7.08
N MET A 12 -0.98 -10.90 7.81
CA MET A 12 -0.06 -11.95 7.36
C MET A 12 -0.59 -12.51 6.04
N ALA A 13 0.30 -12.90 5.13
CA ALA A 13 -0.05 -13.54 3.88
C ALA A 13 -1.01 -14.71 4.14
N SER A 14 -2.14 -14.75 3.42
CA SER A 14 -3.18 -15.77 3.62
C SER A 14 -2.61 -17.14 3.31
N THR A 15 -2.62 -18.04 4.29
CA THR A 15 -2.25 -19.46 4.09
C THR A 15 -3.39 -20.28 3.48
N LEU A 16 -4.54 -19.63 3.26
CA LEU A 16 -5.75 -20.22 2.68
C LEU A 16 -6.00 -19.71 1.26
N VAL A 17 -6.47 -20.62 0.43
CA VAL A 17 -7.05 -20.34 -0.89
C VAL A 17 -8.55 -20.60 -0.81
N LEU A 18 -9.36 -19.58 -1.09
CA LEU A 18 -10.81 -19.72 -1.17
C LEU A 18 -11.21 -19.95 -2.63
N LYS A 19 -12.05 -20.97 -2.86
CA LYS A 19 -12.63 -21.28 -4.19
C LYS A 19 -14.11 -21.53 -4.04
N ARG A 20 -14.89 -21.24 -5.09
CA ARG A 20 -16.29 -21.67 -5.14
C ARG A 20 -16.36 -23.19 -5.06
N LEU A 21 -17.32 -23.69 -4.30
CA LEU A 21 -17.55 -25.12 -4.19
C LEU A 21 -18.34 -25.60 -5.41
N GLU A 22 -17.65 -26.24 -6.35
CA GLU A 22 -18.23 -26.72 -7.60
C GLU A 22 -18.36 -28.25 -7.60
N GLY A 23 -19.48 -28.73 -8.14
CA GLY A 23 -19.79 -30.14 -8.23
C GLY A 23 -19.99 -30.83 -6.86
N ASP A 24 -20.03 -32.15 -6.90
CA ASP A 24 -20.47 -32.97 -5.77
C ASP A 24 -19.34 -33.55 -4.92
N ALA A 25 -18.10 -33.51 -5.43
CA ALA A 25 -16.97 -34.26 -4.87
C ALA A 25 -16.66 -33.92 -3.39
N HIS A 26 -16.92 -32.69 -2.97
CA HIS A 26 -16.65 -32.23 -1.59
C HIS A 26 -17.92 -32.00 -0.76
N ILE A 27 -19.12 -32.23 -1.30
CA ILE A 27 -20.39 -31.99 -0.59
C ILE A 27 -20.50 -32.86 0.67
N ALA A 28 -20.18 -34.15 0.56
CA ALA A 28 -20.19 -35.07 1.70
C ALA A 28 -19.23 -34.60 2.80
N ARG A 29 -18.00 -34.20 2.42
CA ARG A 29 -17.01 -33.68 3.38
C ARG A 29 -17.46 -32.38 4.05
N VAL A 30 -18.10 -31.47 3.31
CA VAL A 30 -18.67 -30.23 3.86
C VAL A 30 -19.79 -30.53 4.86
N ALA A 31 -20.66 -31.50 4.57
CA ALA A 31 -21.70 -31.93 5.50
C ALA A 31 -21.14 -32.56 6.78
N GLU A 32 -20.05 -33.34 6.69
CA GLU A 32 -19.33 -33.84 7.87
C GLU A 32 -18.77 -32.71 8.73
N LEU A 33 -18.16 -31.70 8.09
CA LEU A 33 -17.60 -30.53 8.78
C LEU A 33 -18.70 -29.69 9.46
N GLU A 34 -19.86 -29.55 8.83
CA GLU A 34 -21.05 -28.89 9.40
C GLU A 34 -21.52 -29.63 10.66
N ALA A 35 -21.75 -30.95 10.54
CA ALA A 35 -22.22 -31.79 11.64
C ALA A 35 -21.25 -31.84 12.83
N ALA A 36 -19.94 -31.70 12.57
CA ALA A 36 -18.92 -31.60 13.61
C ALA A 36 -18.80 -30.20 14.26
N SER A 37 -19.49 -29.19 13.72
CA SER A 37 -19.38 -27.79 14.14
C SER A 37 -20.62 -27.25 14.84
N TYR A 38 -21.79 -27.84 14.57
CA TYR A 38 -23.07 -27.42 15.12
C TYR A 38 -23.81 -28.60 15.81
N PRO A 39 -24.64 -28.33 16.83
CA PRO A 39 -25.59 -29.31 17.36
C PRO A 39 -26.48 -29.92 16.28
N SER A 40 -26.97 -31.14 16.47
CA SER A 40 -27.74 -31.87 15.44
C SER A 40 -29.05 -31.21 15.02
N ASP A 41 -29.63 -30.37 15.87
CA ASP A 41 -30.83 -29.57 15.61
C ASP A 41 -30.53 -28.22 14.93
N GLU A 42 -29.26 -27.81 14.89
CA GLU A 42 -28.77 -26.59 14.24
C GLU A 42 -28.02 -26.87 12.92
N ALA A 43 -27.38 -28.04 12.79
CA ALA A 43 -26.54 -28.40 11.66
C ALA A 43 -27.32 -28.64 10.36
N ALA A 44 -26.84 -28.10 9.23
CA ALA A 44 -27.38 -28.43 7.92
C ALA A 44 -27.00 -29.87 7.51
N ASN A 45 -27.97 -30.64 7.03
CA ASN A 45 -27.72 -31.96 6.45
C ASN A 45 -27.18 -31.85 5.01
N GLU A 46 -26.71 -32.96 4.45
CA GLU A 46 -26.13 -32.99 3.10
C GLU A 46 -27.08 -32.45 2.01
N ALA A 47 -28.38 -32.75 2.10
CA ALA A 47 -29.37 -32.27 1.12
C ALA A 47 -29.52 -30.74 1.19
N GLN A 48 -29.48 -30.15 2.38
CA GLN A 48 -29.50 -28.69 2.56
C GLN A 48 -28.21 -28.04 2.05
N ILE A 49 -27.04 -28.64 2.33
CA ILE A 49 -25.75 -28.16 1.80
C ILE A 49 -25.77 -28.17 0.27
N ARG A 50 -26.20 -29.28 -0.33
CA ARG A 50 -26.33 -29.43 -1.79
C ARG A 50 -27.31 -28.42 -2.38
N PHE A 51 -28.47 -28.23 -1.74
CA PHE A 51 -29.45 -27.22 -2.16
C PHE A 51 -28.82 -25.82 -2.19
N ARG A 52 -28.13 -25.41 -1.12
CA ARG A 52 -27.49 -24.09 -1.06
C ARG A 52 -26.38 -23.94 -2.10
N GLN A 53 -25.59 -24.98 -2.33
CA GLN A 53 -24.55 -24.97 -3.36
C GLN A 53 -25.14 -24.83 -4.77
N GLN A 54 -26.27 -25.48 -5.06
CA GLN A 54 -26.91 -25.40 -6.37
C GLN A 54 -27.68 -24.10 -6.59
N ARG A 55 -28.28 -23.54 -5.53
CA ARG A 55 -29.13 -22.34 -5.61
C ARG A 55 -28.37 -21.04 -5.46
N ALA A 56 -27.27 -21.04 -4.71
CA ALA A 56 -26.46 -19.86 -4.41
C ALA A 56 -24.95 -20.14 -4.61
N PRO A 57 -24.52 -20.71 -5.77
CA PRO A 57 -23.13 -21.12 -5.98
C PRO A 57 -22.13 -19.96 -5.86
N GLU A 58 -22.55 -18.73 -6.18
CA GLU A 58 -21.75 -17.51 -6.06
C GLU A 58 -21.41 -17.14 -4.62
N PHE A 59 -22.04 -17.78 -3.64
CA PHE A 59 -21.89 -17.47 -2.21
C PHE A 59 -21.42 -18.69 -1.40
N PHE A 60 -21.12 -19.80 -2.06
CA PHE A 60 -20.62 -21.02 -1.43
C PHE A 60 -19.12 -21.19 -1.73
N TYR A 61 -18.30 -20.91 -0.72
CA TYR A 61 -16.84 -21.01 -0.83
C TYR A 61 -16.26 -22.07 0.10
N ALA A 62 -15.36 -22.86 -0.45
CA ALA A 62 -14.50 -23.80 0.25
C ALA A 62 -13.11 -23.18 0.45
N ALA A 63 -12.55 -23.38 1.64
CA ALA A 63 -11.20 -22.94 1.98
C ALA A 63 -10.24 -24.12 1.98
N TYR A 64 -9.12 -23.94 1.26
CA TYR A 64 -8.10 -24.95 1.10
C TYR A 64 -6.75 -24.45 1.63
N THR A 65 -5.90 -25.36 2.12
CA THR A 65 -4.50 -25.04 2.44
C THR A 65 -3.72 -24.68 1.18
N SER A 66 -2.86 -23.66 1.27
CA SER A 66 -1.98 -23.26 0.15
C SER A 66 -0.97 -24.38 -0.19
N PRO A 67 -0.77 -24.72 -1.47
CA PRO A 67 0.09 -25.83 -1.85
C PRO A 67 1.57 -25.41 -1.78
N ALA A 68 2.24 -25.72 -0.67
CA ALA A 68 3.70 -25.70 -0.62
C ALA A 68 4.32 -27.04 -1.08
N ALA A 69 3.63 -28.18 -0.86
CA ALA A 69 4.13 -29.52 -1.27
C ALA A 69 3.07 -30.66 -1.24
N ALA A 70 1.78 -30.39 -1.00
CA ALA A 70 0.73 -31.41 -0.83
C ALA A 70 -0.53 -31.05 -1.65
N PRO A 71 -1.43 -32.02 -1.97
CA PRO A 71 -2.74 -31.67 -2.51
C PRO A 71 -3.44 -30.72 -1.53
N SER A 72 -4.04 -29.65 -2.07
CA SER A 72 -4.71 -28.63 -1.25
C SER A 72 -5.86 -29.26 -0.47
N GLU A 73 -5.73 -29.34 0.85
CA GLU A 73 -6.72 -29.97 1.74
C GLU A 73 -7.87 -29.00 2.01
N LEU A 74 -9.12 -29.50 1.93
CA LEU A 74 -10.30 -28.73 2.34
C LEU A 74 -10.33 -28.61 3.88
N VAL A 75 -10.12 -27.40 4.39
CA VAL A 75 -10.01 -27.12 5.83
C VAL A 75 -11.15 -26.27 6.39
N GLY A 76 -12.07 -25.83 5.54
CA GLY A 76 -13.24 -25.06 5.96
C GLY A 76 -14.13 -24.63 4.81
N PHE A 77 -15.25 -24.00 5.14
CA PHE A 77 -16.17 -23.42 4.17
C PHE A 77 -17.02 -22.28 4.76
N VAL A 78 -17.59 -21.47 3.86
CA VAL A 78 -18.62 -20.48 4.14
C VAL A 78 -19.73 -20.65 3.10
N ASN A 79 -20.99 -20.63 3.52
CA ASN A 79 -22.13 -20.62 2.61
C ASN A 79 -23.18 -19.59 3.05
N ALA A 80 -23.87 -19.01 2.08
CA ALA A 80 -24.86 -17.98 2.29
C ALA A 80 -25.93 -18.00 1.19
N THR A 81 -27.07 -17.36 1.46
CA THR A 81 -28.11 -17.08 0.45
C THR A 81 -28.49 -15.62 0.45
N LEU A 82 -29.05 -15.14 -0.66
CA LEU A 82 -29.55 -13.77 -0.76
C LEU A 82 -31.02 -13.70 -0.34
N THR A 83 -31.39 -12.57 0.24
CA THR A 83 -32.77 -12.23 0.55
C THR A 83 -33.05 -10.75 0.24
N ALA A 84 -34.29 -10.45 -0.14
CA ALA A 84 -34.81 -9.09 -0.22
C ALA A 84 -34.98 -8.44 1.17
N ALA A 85 -35.12 -9.26 2.23
CA ALA A 85 -35.34 -8.76 3.57
C ALA A 85 -34.14 -7.97 4.10
N ALA A 86 -34.44 -6.91 4.85
CA ALA A 86 -33.43 -6.07 5.45
C ALA A 86 -32.84 -6.66 6.75
N GLU A 87 -33.58 -7.56 7.37
CA GLU A 87 -33.37 -8.16 8.68
C GLU A 87 -33.59 -9.68 8.60
N LEU A 88 -33.09 -10.43 9.58
CA LEU A 88 -33.25 -11.87 9.63
C LEU A 88 -34.56 -12.27 10.30
N HIS A 89 -35.35 -13.06 9.57
CA HIS A 89 -36.49 -13.85 10.08
C HIS A 89 -36.30 -15.32 9.67
N HIS A 90 -37.03 -16.24 10.31
CA HIS A 90 -36.89 -17.68 10.04
C HIS A 90 -37.04 -18.02 8.54
N ASP A 91 -38.03 -17.40 7.88
CA ASP A 91 -38.31 -17.60 6.46
C ASP A 91 -37.22 -17.04 5.54
N THR A 92 -36.52 -15.98 5.98
CA THR A 92 -35.46 -15.33 5.17
C THR A 92 -34.19 -16.15 5.04
N MET A 93 -34.05 -17.21 5.86
CA MET A 93 -32.89 -18.10 5.86
C MET A 93 -33.09 -19.38 5.04
N SER A 94 -34.28 -19.57 4.46
CA SER A 94 -34.68 -20.86 3.86
C SER A 94 -34.63 -20.88 2.34
N ASP A 95 -34.64 -19.72 1.68
CA ASP A 95 -34.62 -19.58 0.22
C ASP A 95 -33.50 -18.66 -0.27
N HIS A 96 -33.26 -18.67 -1.58
CA HIS A 96 -32.33 -17.78 -2.26
C HIS A 96 -33.09 -16.89 -3.25
N ASP A 97 -33.05 -15.58 -3.01
CA ASP A 97 -33.55 -14.56 -3.94
C ASP A 97 -32.38 -13.94 -4.71
N PRO A 98 -32.18 -14.24 -6.00
CA PRO A 98 -31.08 -13.68 -6.80
C PRO A 98 -31.07 -12.14 -6.88
N ASN A 99 -32.22 -11.49 -6.66
CA ASN A 99 -32.34 -10.02 -6.65
C ASN A 99 -32.18 -9.42 -5.25
N GLY A 100 -31.97 -10.26 -4.25
CA GLY A 100 -31.77 -9.86 -2.87
C GLY A 100 -30.56 -8.96 -2.68
N ARG A 101 -30.64 -8.05 -1.70
CA ARG A 101 -29.56 -7.10 -1.38
C ARG A 101 -28.88 -7.40 -0.05
N SER A 102 -29.40 -8.36 0.70
CA SER A 102 -28.84 -8.83 1.96
C SER A 102 -28.33 -10.25 1.77
N LEU A 103 -27.06 -10.49 2.08
CA LEU A 103 -26.46 -11.82 2.05
C LEU A 103 -26.50 -12.43 3.45
N CYS A 104 -27.21 -13.53 3.63
CA CYS A 104 -27.35 -14.22 4.92
C CYS A 104 -26.38 -15.39 4.99
N ILE A 105 -25.33 -15.26 5.81
CA ILE A 105 -24.39 -16.36 6.06
C ILE A 105 -25.06 -17.39 6.96
N HIS A 106 -25.06 -18.65 6.53
CA HIS A 106 -25.64 -19.76 7.27
C HIS A 106 -24.59 -20.52 8.08
N SER A 107 -23.41 -20.75 7.49
CA SER A 107 -22.35 -21.50 8.16
C SER A 107 -20.99 -20.89 7.90
N VAL A 108 -20.15 -20.85 8.95
CA VAL A 108 -18.73 -20.48 8.90
C VAL A 108 -17.96 -21.55 9.65
N VAL A 109 -17.34 -22.45 8.91
CA VAL A 109 -16.79 -23.69 9.48
C VAL A 109 -15.30 -23.83 9.18
N ILE A 110 -14.54 -24.17 10.22
CA ILE A 110 -13.16 -24.65 10.11
C ILE A 110 -13.09 -26.04 10.73
N ASP A 111 -12.40 -26.94 10.03
CA ASP A 111 -12.10 -28.29 10.49
C ASP A 111 -11.52 -28.27 11.91
N PRO A 112 -12.05 -29.07 12.86
CA PRO A 112 -11.54 -29.17 14.22
C PRO A 112 -10.02 -29.28 14.35
N ALA A 113 -9.34 -30.01 13.45
CA ALA A 113 -7.88 -30.18 13.44
C ALA A 113 -7.11 -28.89 13.08
N HIS A 114 -7.81 -27.91 12.51
CA HIS A 114 -7.28 -26.65 12.01
C HIS A 114 -7.74 -25.42 12.83
N ARG A 115 -8.57 -25.62 13.86
CA ARG A 115 -9.06 -24.54 14.73
C ARG A 115 -7.93 -23.94 15.58
N ARG A 116 -8.17 -22.72 16.09
CA ARG A 116 -7.24 -21.94 16.94
C ARG A 116 -5.93 -21.50 16.26
N LYS A 117 -5.81 -21.67 14.95
CA LYS A 117 -4.68 -21.21 14.12
C LYS A 117 -4.95 -19.87 13.40
N GLY A 118 -6.04 -19.18 13.75
CA GLY A 118 -6.46 -17.92 13.11
C GLY A 118 -7.14 -18.07 11.74
N LEU A 119 -7.24 -19.30 11.21
CA LEU A 119 -7.76 -19.60 9.88
C LEU A 119 -9.21 -19.14 9.63
N ALA A 120 -10.08 -19.22 10.65
CA ALA A 120 -11.46 -18.75 10.53
C ALA A 120 -11.55 -17.24 10.24
N ILE A 121 -10.69 -16.44 10.86
CA ILE A 121 -10.65 -14.98 10.64
C ILE A 121 -10.14 -14.68 9.23
N GLN A 122 -9.08 -15.37 8.80
CA GLN A 122 -8.54 -15.22 7.45
C GLN A 122 -9.59 -15.59 6.39
N MET A 123 -10.25 -16.74 6.55
CA MET A 123 -11.29 -17.22 5.66
C MET A 123 -12.45 -16.24 5.57
N LEU A 124 -13.02 -15.83 6.70
CA LEU A 124 -14.19 -14.95 6.69
C LEU A 124 -13.88 -13.55 6.15
N LYS A 125 -12.73 -12.96 6.50
CA LYS A 125 -12.31 -11.68 5.93
C LYS A 125 -12.15 -11.78 4.40
N ARG A 126 -11.50 -12.85 3.92
CA ARG A 126 -11.33 -13.07 2.48
C ARG A 126 -12.66 -13.29 1.76
N TYR A 127 -13.59 -14.03 2.37
CA TYR A 127 -14.94 -14.21 1.85
C TYR A 127 -15.69 -12.88 1.73
N VAL A 128 -15.66 -12.05 2.78
CA VAL A 128 -16.26 -10.71 2.78
C VAL A 128 -15.68 -9.83 1.68
N ASP A 129 -14.34 -9.83 1.52
CA ASP A 129 -13.67 -9.08 0.45
C ASP A 129 -14.18 -9.52 -0.93
N ILE A 130 -14.19 -10.84 -1.20
CA ILE A 130 -14.68 -11.41 -2.46
C ILE A 130 -16.14 -10.97 -2.72
N VAL A 131 -17.03 -11.13 -1.74
CA VAL A 131 -18.43 -10.72 -1.88
C VAL A 131 -18.55 -9.22 -2.15
N CYS A 132 -17.83 -8.38 -1.40
CA CYS A 132 -17.91 -6.94 -1.57
C CYS A 132 -17.34 -6.47 -2.92
N GLU A 133 -16.31 -7.14 -3.43
CA GLU A 133 -15.60 -6.80 -4.68
C GLU A 133 -16.29 -7.30 -5.95
N GLU A 134 -16.90 -8.50 -5.89
CA GLU A 134 -17.53 -9.17 -7.02
C GLU A 134 -19.05 -8.95 -7.07
N GLN A 135 -19.72 -8.85 -5.92
CA GLN A 135 -21.18 -8.85 -5.81
C GLN A 135 -21.71 -7.46 -5.42
N LEU A 136 -21.64 -6.50 -6.36
CA LEU A 136 -22.00 -5.09 -6.11
C LEU A 136 -23.46 -4.90 -5.66
N GLN A 137 -24.36 -5.81 -6.01
CA GLN A 137 -25.76 -5.81 -5.57
C GLN A 137 -25.92 -5.99 -4.05
N VAL A 138 -24.98 -6.71 -3.42
CA VAL A 138 -24.99 -6.97 -1.98
C VAL A 138 -24.70 -5.66 -1.26
N ALA A 139 -25.69 -5.17 -0.53
CA ALA A 139 -25.58 -3.95 0.26
C ALA A 139 -25.08 -4.25 1.68
N ARG A 140 -25.36 -5.45 2.20
CA ARG A 140 -24.98 -5.87 3.55
C ARG A 140 -24.85 -7.38 3.66
N ILE A 141 -24.05 -7.84 4.62
CA ILE A 141 -23.94 -9.25 5.02
C ILE A 141 -24.51 -9.39 6.43
N LEU A 142 -25.39 -10.38 6.62
CA LEU A 142 -26.09 -10.67 7.85
C LEU A 142 -25.72 -12.06 8.34
N LEU A 143 -25.63 -12.23 9.65
CA LEU A 143 -25.53 -13.55 10.30
C LEU A 143 -26.06 -13.47 11.73
N ILE A 144 -26.34 -14.64 12.32
CA ILE A 144 -26.59 -14.77 13.75
C ILE A 144 -25.39 -15.43 14.44
N ALA A 145 -25.09 -15.01 15.66
CA ALA A 145 -23.99 -15.55 16.45
C ALA A 145 -24.37 -15.74 17.92
N LYS A 146 -23.86 -16.81 18.53
CA LYS A 146 -23.87 -16.99 19.99
C LYS A 146 -22.95 -15.97 20.65
N ALA A 147 -23.25 -15.57 21.89
CA ALA A 147 -22.54 -14.50 22.60
C ALA A 147 -21.00 -14.65 22.58
N TYR A 148 -20.50 -15.88 22.78
CA TYR A 148 -19.05 -16.15 22.82
C TYR A 148 -18.35 -15.99 21.46
N LEU A 149 -19.08 -15.95 20.34
CA LEU A 149 -18.57 -15.74 18.99
C LEU A 149 -18.61 -14.28 18.52
N ILE A 150 -19.28 -13.38 19.26
CA ILE A 150 -19.40 -11.96 18.86
C ILE A 150 -18.02 -11.34 18.62
N SER A 151 -17.08 -11.55 19.55
CA SER A 151 -15.72 -10.98 19.43
C SER A 151 -14.95 -11.47 18.20
N PHE A 152 -15.27 -12.68 17.71
CA PHE A 152 -14.70 -13.22 16.48
C PHE A 152 -15.26 -12.48 15.26
N TYR A 153 -16.58 -12.32 15.16
CA TYR A 153 -17.21 -11.62 14.03
C TYR A 153 -16.90 -10.12 14.00
N VAL A 154 -16.77 -9.47 15.16
CA VAL A 154 -16.31 -8.08 15.25
C VAL A 154 -14.91 -7.91 14.65
N LYS A 155 -13.99 -8.86 14.88
CA LYS A 155 -12.65 -8.84 14.25
C LYS A 155 -12.70 -9.01 12.72
N CYS A 156 -13.81 -9.52 12.19
CA CYS A 156 -14.07 -9.67 10.76
C CYS A 156 -14.89 -8.50 10.17
N GLY A 157 -15.17 -7.44 10.93
CA GLY A 157 -15.84 -6.23 10.45
C GLY A 157 -17.35 -6.18 10.68
N PHE A 158 -17.93 -7.16 11.38
CA PHE A 158 -19.36 -7.16 11.70
C PHE A 158 -19.65 -6.35 12.97
N ALA A 159 -20.81 -5.70 13.03
CA ALA A 159 -21.33 -5.05 14.23
C ALA A 159 -22.56 -5.80 14.76
N VAL A 160 -22.69 -5.87 16.09
CA VAL A 160 -23.92 -6.36 16.74
C VAL A 160 -25.02 -5.34 16.48
N THR A 161 -26.19 -5.80 16.04
CA THR A 161 -27.35 -4.93 15.79
C THR A 161 -28.40 -5.08 16.88
N ARG A 162 -28.81 -6.31 17.19
CA ARG A 162 -29.83 -6.63 18.18
C ARG A 162 -29.77 -8.09 18.65
N LEU A 163 -30.59 -8.43 19.64
CA LEU A 163 -30.95 -9.81 19.95
C LEU A 163 -31.78 -10.38 18.78
N SER A 164 -31.45 -11.59 18.34
CA SER A 164 -32.14 -12.26 17.23
C SER A 164 -33.53 -12.72 17.67
N PRO A 165 -34.59 -12.45 16.89
CA PRO A 165 -35.89 -13.07 17.08
C PRO A 165 -35.89 -14.54 16.63
N VAL A 166 -34.92 -14.94 15.80
CA VAL A 166 -34.70 -16.33 15.39
C VAL A 166 -33.89 -17.02 16.48
N ALA A 167 -34.52 -17.97 17.17
CA ALA A 167 -33.89 -18.83 18.17
C ALA A 167 -33.78 -20.26 17.61
N HIS A 168 -32.55 -20.77 17.58
CA HIS A 168 -32.28 -22.20 17.43
C HIS A 168 -31.66 -22.69 18.75
N GLY A 169 -32.27 -23.69 19.38
CA GLY A 169 -31.84 -24.15 20.72
C GLY A 169 -32.28 -23.24 21.87
N GLN A 170 -31.64 -23.39 23.04
CA GLN A 170 -32.05 -22.71 24.29
C GLN A 170 -31.35 -21.37 24.55
N ASP A 171 -30.21 -21.11 23.91
CA ASP A 171 -29.41 -19.91 24.14
C ASP A 171 -29.84 -18.76 23.22
N PRO A 172 -29.74 -17.49 23.70
CA PRO A 172 -30.00 -16.33 22.87
C PRO A 172 -28.96 -16.16 21.75
N TRP A 173 -29.43 -15.78 20.57
CA TRP A 173 -28.61 -15.43 19.42
C TRP A 173 -28.59 -13.92 19.20
N PHE A 174 -27.51 -13.41 18.61
CA PHE A 174 -27.34 -12.00 18.28
C PHE A 174 -27.24 -11.83 16.76
N GLU A 175 -27.98 -10.88 16.20
CA GLU A 175 -27.86 -10.50 14.80
C GLU A 175 -26.65 -9.59 14.60
N MET A 176 -25.84 -9.93 13.61
CA MET A 176 -24.61 -9.25 13.22
C MET A 176 -24.73 -8.75 11.79
N LEU A 177 -24.26 -7.52 11.53
CA LEU A 177 -24.33 -6.87 10.22
C LEU A 177 -22.95 -6.34 9.80
N LEU A 178 -22.62 -6.54 8.53
CA LEU A 178 -21.52 -5.85 7.85
C LEU A 178 -22.08 -5.01 6.69
N ASP A 179 -21.75 -3.72 6.66
CA ASP A 179 -22.12 -2.81 5.58
C ASP A 179 -21.13 -2.92 4.41
N CYS A 180 -21.55 -3.54 3.32
CA CYS A 180 -20.69 -3.73 2.14
C CYS A 180 -20.34 -2.41 1.45
N LYS A 181 -21.20 -1.38 1.53
CA LYS A 181 -20.88 -0.07 0.96
C LYS A 181 -19.77 0.61 1.75
N GLN A 182 -19.77 0.47 3.07
CA GLN A 182 -18.68 0.96 3.91
C GLN A 182 -17.41 0.14 3.68
N HIS A 183 -17.51 -1.18 3.57
CA HIS A 183 -16.37 -2.08 3.34
C HIS A 183 -15.66 -1.83 2.01
N ARG A 184 -16.38 -1.40 0.97
CA ARG A 184 -15.82 -1.04 -0.35
C ARG A 184 -15.02 0.26 -0.36
N ARG A 185 -15.06 1.08 0.70
CA ARG A 185 -14.32 2.35 0.74
C ARG A 185 -12.85 2.06 0.96
N LEU A 186 -11.99 2.70 0.16
CA LEU A 186 -10.56 2.49 0.24
C LEU A 186 -9.90 3.54 1.14
N PRO A 187 -9.04 3.17 2.10
CA PRO A 187 -8.30 4.14 2.88
C PRO A 187 -7.33 4.90 1.98
N VAL A 188 -7.31 6.22 2.13
CA VAL A 188 -6.31 7.10 1.53
C VAL A 188 -5.59 7.86 2.63
N VAL A 189 -4.26 7.87 2.59
CA VAL A 189 -3.41 8.52 3.58
C VAL A 189 -2.48 9.47 2.85
N GLN A 190 -2.45 10.73 3.26
CA GLN A 190 -1.47 11.69 2.77
C GLN A 190 -0.28 11.70 3.72
N VAL A 191 0.91 11.56 3.13
CA VAL A 191 2.19 11.52 3.83
C VAL A 191 3.09 12.60 3.26
N ASP A 192 3.74 13.34 4.14
CA ASP A 192 4.86 14.21 3.84
C ASP A 192 6.15 13.41 4.01
N ALA A 193 6.75 12.96 2.90
CA ALA A 193 7.94 12.13 2.88
C ALA A 193 9.23 12.95 2.98
N PHE A 194 10.27 12.35 3.56
CA PHE A 194 11.55 13.01 3.88
C PHE A 194 11.36 14.21 4.82
N ALA A 195 10.42 14.09 5.75
CA ALA A 195 10.06 15.12 6.72
C ALA A 195 9.86 14.52 8.12
N ALA A 196 10.35 15.23 9.13
CA ALA A 196 10.13 14.90 10.54
C ALA A 196 8.79 15.44 11.09
N ALA A 197 8.16 16.39 10.39
CA ALA A 197 6.91 17.04 10.78
C ALA A 197 5.98 17.23 9.57
N GLN A 198 4.68 17.41 9.82
CA GLN A 198 3.72 17.68 8.75
C GLN A 198 4.05 18.99 7.99
N PHE A 199 3.56 19.06 6.75
CA PHE A 199 3.64 20.22 5.86
C PHE A 199 5.05 20.58 5.38
N GLN A 200 6.03 19.71 5.65
CA GLN A 200 7.37 19.74 5.07
C GLN A 200 7.48 18.61 4.03
N GLY A 201 8.65 18.39 3.46
CA GLY A 201 8.91 17.23 2.61
C GLY A 201 8.14 17.21 1.29
N ASN A 202 8.10 16.04 0.67
CA ASN A 202 7.40 15.79 -0.59
C ASN A 202 6.09 15.02 -0.32
N PRO A 203 4.91 15.57 -0.65
CA PRO A 203 3.64 14.92 -0.35
C PRO A 203 3.39 13.75 -1.30
N ALA A 204 2.87 12.66 -0.77
CA ALA A 204 2.23 11.62 -1.57
C ALA A 204 0.94 11.16 -0.92
N ALA A 205 -0.06 10.84 -1.74
CA ALA A 205 -1.22 10.08 -1.31
C ALA A 205 -0.91 8.58 -1.45
N VAL A 206 -1.34 7.78 -0.48
CA VAL A 206 -1.19 6.32 -0.48
C VAL A 206 -2.57 5.70 -0.32
N VAL A 207 -2.95 4.86 -1.28
CA VAL A 207 -4.20 4.09 -1.26
C VAL A 207 -3.87 2.62 -1.06
N THR A 208 -4.31 2.05 0.06
CA THR A 208 -4.13 0.62 0.34
C THR A 208 -5.34 -0.16 -0.16
N MET A 209 -5.12 -1.16 -0.99
CA MET A 209 -6.15 -1.93 -1.67
C MET A 209 -6.02 -3.43 -1.34
N SER A 210 -7.09 -4.18 -1.62
CA SER A 210 -6.99 -5.64 -1.67
C SER A 210 -6.25 -6.07 -2.95
N SER A 211 -5.68 -7.28 -2.93
CA SER A 211 -5.07 -7.87 -4.12
C SER A 211 -6.07 -8.02 -5.28
N GLY A 212 -7.34 -8.31 -4.97
CA GLY A 212 -8.39 -8.47 -5.98
C GLY A 212 -8.67 -7.18 -6.74
N LEU A 213 -8.90 -6.08 -6.01
CA LEU A 213 -9.14 -4.77 -6.61
C LEU A 213 -7.95 -4.24 -7.41
N PHE A 214 -6.74 -4.45 -6.90
CA PHE A 214 -5.51 -3.95 -7.55
C PHE A 214 -5.27 -4.56 -8.93
N HIS A 215 -5.66 -5.83 -9.11
CA HIS A 215 -5.43 -6.59 -10.35
C HIS A 215 -6.66 -6.62 -11.28
N LYS A 216 -7.75 -5.92 -10.97
CA LYS A 216 -8.89 -5.77 -11.90
C LYS A 216 -8.44 -5.06 -13.18
N SER A 217 -9.06 -5.42 -14.31
CA SER A 217 -8.75 -4.81 -15.61
C SER A 217 -8.97 -3.29 -15.64
N ALA A 218 -9.99 -2.78 -14.92
CA ALA A 218 -10.29 -1.36 -14.81
C ALA A 218 -9.46 -0.62 -13.73
N ALA A 219 -8.57 -1.31 -13.02
CA ALA A 219 -7.87 -0.74 -11.86
C ALA A 219 -6.96 0.44 -12.24
N SER A 220 -6.14 0.30 -13.28
CA SER A 220 -5.21 1.38 -13.68
C SER A 220 -5.95 2.64 -14.13
N ASP A 221 -7.07 2.51 -14.86
CA ASP A 221 -7.88 3.67 -15.28
C ASP A 221 -8.50 4.40 -14.08
N TRP A 222 -8.94 3.66 -13.08
CA TRP A 222 -9.44 4.24 -11.83
C TRP A 222 -8.31 4.89 -11.02
N MET A 223 -7.15 4.24 -10.91
CA MET A 223 -5.97 4.76 -10.21
C MET A 223 -5.51 6.10 -10.82
N GLN A 224 -5.49 6.20 -12.16
CA GLN A 224 -5.14 7.44 -12.86
C GLN A 224 -6.12 8.59 -12.55
N LYS A 225 -7.42 8.31 -12.49
CA LYS A 225 -8.45 9.31 -12.14
C LYS A 225 -8.27 9.80 -10.70
N VAL A 226 -7.98 8.89 -9.77
CA VAL A 226 -7.72 9.26 -8.37
C VAL A 226 -6.44 10.09 -8.25
N ALA A 227 -5.37 9.74 -8.97
CA ALA A 227 -4.14 10.53 -8.97
C ALA A 227 -4.35 11.94 -9.53
N MET A 228 -5.16 12.06 -10.60
CA MET A 228 -5.57 13.35 -11.15
C MET A 228 -6.38 14.18 -10.14
N GLU A 229 -7.34 13.58 -9.44
CA GLU A 229 -8.16 14.25 -8.42
C GLU A 229 -7.33 14.72 -7.21
N ASN A 230 -6.39 13.89 -6.75
CA ASN A 230 -5.51 14.24 -5.64
C ASN A 230 -4.58 15.41 -5.98
N ASN A 231 -4.18 15.51 -7.26
CA ASN A 231 -3.31 16.57 -7.78
C ASN A 231 -2.04 16.81 -6.94
N LEU A 232 -1.45 15.73 -6.43
CA LEU A 232 -0.12 15.71 -5.81
C LEU A 232 0.92 15.29 -6.84
N SER A 233 2.21 15.40 -6.50
CA SER A 233 3.30 14.88 -7.34
C SER A 233 3.02 13.42 -7.74
N GLU A 234 2.70 12.58 -6.75
CA GLU A 234 2.32 11.19 -6.97
C GLU A 234 1.24 10.71 -6.00
N THR A 235 0.38 9.84 -6.51
CA THR A 235 -0.46 8.93 -5.72
C THR A 235 0.06 7.50 -5.88
N ALA A 236 0.36 6.85 -4.76
CA ALA A 236 0.76 5.46 -4.68
C ALA A 236 -0.45 4.55 -4.39
N PHE A 237 -0.49 3.40 -5.05
CA PHE A 237 -1.47 2.35 -4.79
C PHE A 237 -0.72 1.08 -4.42
N THR A 238 -1.09 0.47 -3.29
CA THR A 238 -0.40 -0.70 -2.76
C THR A 238 -1.38 -1.82 -2.41
N ALA A 239 -1.00 -3.06 -2.66
CA ALA A 239 -1.81 -4.23 -2.35
C ALA A 239 -0.94 -5.41 -1.90
N PRO A 240 -1.43 -6.28 -1.00
CA PRO A 240 -0.68 -7.47 -0.60
C PRO A 240 -0.58 -8.40 -1.82
N ARG A 241 0.63 -8.90 -2.08
CA ARG A 241 0.85 -9.92 -3.10
C ARG A 241 0.50 -11.28 -2.52
N ALA A 242 -0.19 -12.12 -3.30
CA ALA A 242 -0.40 -13.51 -2.89
C ALA A 242 0.95 -14.20 -2.69
N ALA A 243 1.06 -15.09 -1.71
CA ALA A 243 2.27 -15.87 -1.50
C ALA A 243 2.49 -16.77 -2.72
N GLU A 244 3.34 -16.33 -3.64
CA GLU A 244 4.03 -17.23 -4.55
C GLU A 244 4.93 -18.12 -3.69
N SER A 245 5.19 -19.35 -4.12
CA SER A 245 6.08 -20.30 -3.43
C SER A 245 7.52 -19.74 -3.40
N SER A 246 7.76 -18.74 -2.55
CA SER A 246 9.05 -18.10 -2.36
C SER A 246 9.75 -18.76 -1.19
N ASN A 247 11.01 -19.14 -1.38
CA ASN A 247 11.93 -19.57 -0.32
C ASN A 247 12.38 -18.40 0.58
N ASP A 248 11.73 -17.23 0.51
CA ASP A 248 12.09 -16.07 1.32
C ASP A 248 11.73 -16.34 2.79
N SER A 249 12.61 -15.88 3.69
CA SER A 249 12.43 -16.05 5.13
C SER A 249 11.14 -15.36 5.61
N SER A 250 10.62 -15.77 6.77
CA SER A 250 9.44 -15.14 7.40
C SER A 250 9.64 -13.65 7.77
N GLU A 251 10.80 -13.07 7.45
CA GLU A 251 11.19 -11.69 7.72
C GLU A 251 10.92 -10.76 6.52
N VAL A 252 10.47 -11.28 5.39
CA VAL A 252 10.17 -10.51 4.18
C VAL A 252 8.70 -10.66 3.80
N VAL A 253 8.04 -9.54 3.49
CA VAL A 253 6.69 -9.52 2.94
C VAL A 253 6.67 -8.91 1.55
N HIS A 254 5.81 -9.43 0.67
CA HIS A 254 5.69 -8.97 -0.71
C HIS A 254 4.39 -8.19 -0.94
N TRP A 255 4.54 -7.04 -1.58
CA TRP A 255 3.44 -6.13 -1.91
C TRP A 255 3.58 -5.66 -3.34
N ASP A 256 2.47 -5.44 -4.02
CA ASP A 256 2.45 -4.76 -5.32
C ASP A 256 2.34 -3.26 -5.10
N LEU A 257 3.03 -2.48 -5.93
CA LEU A 257 3.05 -1.02 -5.81
C LEU A 257 3.08 -0.37 -7.20
N LYS A 258 2.16 0.58 -7.40
CA LYS A 258 2.10 1.46 -8.58
C LYS A 258 2.10 2.92 -8.13
N TRP A 259 2.65 3.80 -8.97
CA TRP A 259 2.63 5.24 -8.75
C TRP A 259 2.09 5.95 -9.96
N PHE A 260 1.23 6.91 -9.72
CA PHE A 260 0.63 7.72 -10.76
C PHE A 260 0.86 9.20 -10.43
N THR A 261 1.38 9.92 -11.41
CA THR A 261 1.21 11.37 -11.47
C THR A 261 -0.21 11.70 -11.92
N PRO A 262 -0.65 12.97 -11.89
CA PRO A 262 -1.93 13.35 -12.48
C PRO A 262 -2.09 13.00 -13.97
N ALA A 263 -0.98 12.76 -14.70
CA ALA A 263 -0.98 12.52 -16.14
C ALA A 263 -0.72 11.07 -16.55
N CYS A 264 0.09 10.31 -15.80
CA CYS A 264 0.47 8.95 -16.17
C CYS A 264 1.02 8.11 -15.00
N GLU A 265 1.06 6.80 -15.20
CA GLU A 265 1.83 5.86 -14.36
C GLU A 265 3.34 6.09 -14.56
N VAL A 266 4.10 6.14 -13.46
CA VAL A 266 5.56 6.27 -13.49
C VAL A 266 6.24 4.99 -13.05
N LYS A 267 7.42 4.71 -13.63
CA LYS A 267 8.13 3.44 -13.39
C LYS A 267 8.79 3.37 -12.02
N LEU A 268 9.17 4.51 -11.44
CA LEU A 268 9.93 4.57 -10.19
C LEU A 268 9.67 5.90 -9.47
N CYS A 269 9.27 5.86 -8.20
CA CYS A 269 9.12 7.05 -7.36
C CYS A 269 9.62 6.81 -5.92
N GLY A 270 10.59 7.60 -5.46
CA GLY A 270 11.20 7.42 -4.14
C GLY A 270 10.29 7.83 -2.98
N HIS A 271 9.80 9.07 -2.97
CA HIS A 271 9.05 9.61 -1.83
C HIS A 271 7.69 8.91 -1.63
N ALA A 272 7.03 8.49 -2.71
CA ALA A 272 5.79 7.74 -2.64
C ALA A 272 6.02 6.25 -2.24
N THR A 273 7.20 5.68 -2.53
CA THR A 273 7.63 4.40 -1.95
C THR A 273 7.82 4.50 -0.44
N LEU A 274 8.53 5.53 0.03
CA LEU A 274 8.71 5.82 1.46
C LEU A 274 7.35 5.93 2.15
N SER A 275 6.46 6.73 1.56
CA SER A 275 5.12 6.96 2.07
C SER A 275 4.32 5.67 2.16
N SER A 276 4.39 4.83 1.14
CA SER A 276 3.70 3.53 1.12
C SER A 276 4.18 2.62 2.24
N ALA A 277 5.50 2.50 2.44
CA ALA A 277 6.05 1.71 3.53
C ALA A 277 5.65 2.27 4.91
N LEU A 278 5.73 3.59 5.09
CA LEU A 278 5.31 4.23 6.35
C LEU A 278 3.86 3.91 6.69
N VAL A 279 2.95 4.01 5.71
CA VAL A 279 1.52 3.69 5.90
C VAL A 279 1.34 2.22 6.27
N LEU A 280 2.01 1.30 5.56
CA LEU A 280 1.90 -0.14 5.86
C LEU A 280 2.41 -0.51 7.26
N TYR A 281 3.52 0.08 7.71
CA TYR A 281 4.02 -0.12 9.08
C TYR A 281 3.11 0.56 10.12
N SER A 282 2.69 1.80 9.87
CA SER A 282 1.84 2.58 10.79
C SER A 282 0.47 1.94 10.99
N ASP A 283 -0.10 1.32 9.96
CA ASP A 283 -1.42 0.71 10.00
C ASP A 283 -1.38 -0.76 10.46
N GLY A 284 -0.21 -1.27 10.86
CA GLY A 284 -0.03 -2.64 11.31
C GLY A 284 -0.31 -3.68 10.22
N LYS A 285 -0.24 -3.27 8.94
CA LYS A 285 -0.36 -4.17 7.79
C LYS A 285 0.89 -5.00 7.59
N VAL A 286 2.04 -4.45 7.99
CA VAL A 286 3.34 -5.11 7.99
C VAL A 286 3.99 -4.94 9.38
N PRO A 287 4.53 -6.01 9.99
CA PRO A 287 5.30 -5.90 11.23
C PRO A 287 6.53 -5.00 11.04
N LYS A 288 6.85 -4.13 12.00
CA LYS A 288 8.04 -3.24 11.93
C LYS A 288 9.38 -4.01 11.82
N SER A 289 9.40 -5.30 12.15
CA SER A 289 10.56 -6.17 12.04
C SER A 289 10.74 -6.79 10.65
N ALA A 290 9.72 -6.71 9.79
CA ALA A 290 9.75 -7.33 8.46
C ALA A 290 10.17 -6.31 7.40
N ALA A 291 10.98 -6.73 6.44
CA ALA A 291 11.25 -5.95 5.25
C ALA A 291 10.09 -6.06 4.25
N ILE A 292 9.86 -5.02 3.47
CA ILE A 292 8.87 -4.98 2.40
C ILE A 292 9.59 -5.04 1.05
N HIS A 293 9.22 -6.03 0.24
CA HIS A 293 9.58 -6.12 -1.17
C HIS A 293 8.40 -5.65 -2.02
N PHE A 294 8.51 -4.43 -2.56
CA PHE A 294 7.52 -3.89 -3.47
C PHE A 294 7.79 -4.32 -4.91
N HIS A 295 6.83 -4.98 -5.54
CA HIS A 295 6.85 -5.37 -6.94
C HIS A 295 6.26 -4.25 -7.79
N THR A 296 7.08 -3.71 -8.71
CA THR A 296 6.78 -2.47 -9.44
C THR A 296 7.19 -2.62 -10.91
N LEU A 297 6.84 -1.65 -11.77
CA LEU A 297 7.28 -1.62 -13.17
C LEU A 297 8.80 -1.53 -13.34
N SER A 298 9.54 -1.06 -12.33
CA SER A 298 11.00 -1.00 -12.31
C SER A 298 11.65 -2.21 -11.63
N GLY A 299 10.88 -3.26 -11.32
CA GLY A 299 11.35 -4.44 -10.59
C GLY A 299 11.08 -4.34 -9.09
N VAL A 300 11.80 -5.14 -8.29
CA VAL A 300 11.59 -5.22 -6.84
C VAL A 300 12.36 -4.10 -6.13
N LEU A 301 11.64 -3.27 -5.37
CA LEU A 301 12.22 -2.29 -4.45
C LEU A 301 12.19 -2.84 -3.03
N LYS A 302 13.34 -2.80 -2.36
CA LYS A 302 13.49 -3.29 -0.98
C LYS A 302 13.39 -2.12 -0.02
N VAL A 303 12.53 -2.27 0.97
CA VAL A 303 12.28 -1.26 2.00
C VAL A 303 12.32 -1.89 3.38
N ALA A 304 13.01 -1.26 4.32
CA ALA A 304 13.07 -1.69 5.71
C ALA A 304 12.90 -0.49 6.65
N LEU A 305 12.66 -0.79 7.92
CA LEU A 305 12.64 0.22 8.98
C LEU A 305 13.94 0.10 9.79
N GLU A 306 14.62 1.22 9.99
CA GLU A 306 15.83 1.34 10.81
C GLU A 306 15.58 2.34 11.93
N LYS A 307 16.21 2.15 13.09
CA LYS A 307 16.24 3.15 14.14
C LYS A 307 17.54 3.92 14.10
N ALA A 308 17.44 5.24 13.95
CA ALA A 308 18.58 6.14 14.08
C ALA A 308 19.08 6.21 15.54
N VAL A 309 20.27 6.77 15.72
CA VAL A 309 20.94 6.90 17.03
C VAL A 309 20.12 7.74 18.02
N ASP A 310 19.41 8.74 17.51
CA ASP A 310 18.50 9.60 18.29
C ASP A 310 17.12 8.96 18.55
N GLY A 311 16.91 7.72 18.09
CA GLY A 311 15.68 6.97 18.25
C GLY A 311 14.64 7.21 17.15
N ALA A 312 14.89 8.08 16.17
CA ALA A 312 13.99 8.29 15.05
C ALA A 312 13.85 7.02 14.18
N GLU A 313 12.63 6.70 13.77
CA GLU A 313 12.38 5.62 12.81
C GLU A 313 12.59 6.13 11.38
N LEU A 314 13.54 5.52 10.68
CA LEU A 314 13.87 5.82 9.29
C LEU A 314 13.35 4.71 8.39
N ILE A 315 12.65 5.10 7.33
CA ILE A 315 12.37 4.21 6.21
C ILE A 315 13.59 4.18 5.31
N VAL A 316 14.16 2.99 5.12
CA VAL A 316 15.36 2.75 4.33
C VAL A 316 14.96 2.09 3.01
N MET A 317 15.32 2.72 1.90
CA MET A 317 14.99 2.25 0.56
C MET A 317 16.26 2.00 -0.25
N ASP A 318 16.33 0.86 -0.92
CA ASP A 318 17.48 0.45 -1.72
C ASP A 318 17.26 0.73 -3.21
N PHE A 319 18.08 1.64 -3.78
CA PHE A 319 18.03 2.08 -5.17
C PHE A 319 19.35 1.86 -5.90
N PRO A 320 19.31 1.73 -7.24
CA PRO A 320 20.54 1.79 -8.04
C PRO A 320 21.17 3.19 -7.94
N ILE A 321 22.50 3.25 -7.91
CA ILE A 321 23.21 4.54 -8.04
C ILE A 321 22.93 5.16 -9.40
N LYS A 322 23.08 6.49 -9.49
CA LYS A 322 23.09 7.21 -10.78
C LYS A 322 24.47 7.82 -11.01
N PRO A 323 25.36 7.15 -11.76
CA PRO A 323 26.67 7.69 -12.09
C PRO A 323 26.55 9.00 -12.87
N LEU A 324 27.50 9.90 -12.62
CA LEU A 324 27.65 11.15 -13.36
C LEU A 324 28.58 10.95 -14.56
N THR A 325 28.27 11.66 -15.64
CA THR A 325 29.10 11.78 -16.84
C THR A 325 29.34 13.24 -17.16
N SER A 326 30.40 13.54 -17.90
CA SER A 326 30.69 14.90 -18.37
C SER A 326 29.55 15.42 -19.27
N VAL A 327 29.26 16.72 -19.16
CA VAL A 327 28.30 17.39 -20.04
C VAL A 327 28.92 17.52 -21.44
N ALA A 328 28.17 17.19 -22.49
CA ALA A 328 28.63 17.44 -23.85
C ALA A 328 28.70 18.96 -24.10
N ALA A 329 29.86 19.44 -24.57
CA ALA A 329 30.17 20.87 -24.72
C ALA A 329 29.18 21.65 -25.61
N GLU A 330 28.42 20.96 -26.46
CA GLU A 330 27.51 21.56 -27.44
C GLU A 330 26.06 21.72 -26.95
N LEU A 331 25.66 21.09 -25.83
CA LEU A 331 24.25 20.98 -25.43
C LEU A 331 23.79 22.04 -24.42
N THR A 332 24.68 22.63 -23.60
CA THR A 332 24.30 23.64 -22.59
C THR A 332 25.50 24.48 -22.17
N THR A 333 25.38 25.81 -22.18
CA THR A 333 26.45 26.72 -21.73
C THR A 333 26.28 27.10 -20.25
N PRO A 334 27.37 27.19 -19.46
CA PRO A 334 27.32 27.69 -18.08
C PRO A 334 26.59 29.03 -17.95
N ALA A 335 26.78 29.95 -18.90
CA ALA A 335 26.09 31.24 -18.96
C ALA A 335 24.56 31.11 -18.94
N SER A 336 23.97 30.22 -19.76
CA SER A 336 22.51 30.02 -19.83
C SER A 336 21.94 29.46 -18.52
N ILE A 337 22.68 28.55 -17.87
CA ILE A 337 22.31 27.97 -16.59
C ILE A 337 22.37 29.03 -15.50
N ALA A 338 23.47 29.79 -15.43
CA ALA A 338 23.66 30.85 -14.44
C ALA A 338 22.58 31.92 -14.54
N GLN A 339 22.25 32.35 -15.76
CA GLN A 339 21.15 33.29 -16.02
C GLN A 339 19.81 32.75 -15.54
N GLY A 340 19.50 31.48 -15.87
CA GLY A 340 18.27 30.82 -15.45
C GLY A 340 18.18 30.60 -13.95
N LEU A 341 19.31 30.46 -13.24
CA LEU A 341 19.38 30.30 -11.79
C LEU A 341 19.45 31.64 -11.04
N GLY A 342 19.67 32.76 -11.74
CA GLY A 342 19.82 34.08 -11.15
C GLY A 342 21.12 34.27 -10.36
N ILE A 343 22.21 33.61 -10.78
CA ILE A 343 23.52 33.67 -10.12
C ILE A 343 24.63 34.10 -11.10
N PRO A 344 25.80 34.57 -10.62
CA PRO A 344 26.96 34.80 -11.47
C PRO A 344 27.46 33.48 -12.10
N GLU A 345 27.87 33.53 -13.37
CA GLU A 345 28.46 32.36 -14.06
C GLU A 345 29.70 31.83 -13.33
N SER A 346 30.50 32.72 -12.74
CA SER A 346 31.68 32.35 -11.95
C SER A 346 31.37 31.53 -10.71
N SER A 347 30.12 31.53 -10.23
CA SER A 347 29.72 30.72 -9.08
C SER A 347 29.43 29.27 -9.44
N ILE A 348 29.40 28.89 -10.73
CA ILE A 348 29.30 27.49 -11.16
C ILE A 348 30.68 26.84 -11.13
N LEU A 349 30.85 25.83 -10.27
CA LEU A 349 32.10 25.13 -10.06
C LEU A 349 32.20 23.85 -10.90
N VAL A 350 31.11 23.08 -10.99
CA VAL A 350 31.04 21.82 -11.74
C VAL A 350 29.71 21.71 -12.47
N LEU A 351 29.78 21.25 -13.72
CA LEU A 351 28.64 20.78 -14.49
C LEU A 351 28.81 19.30 -14.82
N SER A 352 27.79 18.51 -14.57
CA SER A 352 27.75 17.08 -14.90
C SER A 352 26.35 16.68 -15.32
N THR A 353 26.21 15.57 -16.03
CA THR A 353 24.90 15.03 -16.39
C THR A 353 24.74 13.62 -15.84
N THR A 354 23.50 13.22 -15.57
CA THR A 354 23.15 11.86 -15.20
C THR A 354 22.71 11.07 -16.43
N GLN A 355 22.65 9.75 -16.31
CA GLN A 355 22.07 8.88 -17.35
C GLN A 355 20.59 9.21 -17.67
N THR A 356 19.87 9.86 -16.75
CA THR A 356 18.48 10.32 -16.96
C THR A 356 18.39 11.74 -17.52
N THR A 357 19.49 12.28 -18.06
CA THR A 357 19.61 13.64 -18.62
C THR A 357 19.36 14.76 -17.60
N ASP A 358 19.43 14.47 -16.29
CA ASP A 358 19.45 15.52 -15.28
C ASP A 358 20.81 16.19 -15.24
N LEU A 359 20.81 17.52 -15.22
CA LEU A 359 22.00 18.35 -15.11
C LEU A 359 22.32 18.60 -13.64
N LEU A 360 23.48 18.17 -13.17
CA LEU A 360 24.03 18.53 -11.88
C LEU A 360 24.88 19.80 -12.01
N VAL A 361 24.57 20.79 -11.16
CA VAL A 361 25.22 22.10 -11.10
C VAL A 361 25.75 22.29 -9.68
N HIS A 362 27.03 22.02 -9.47
CA HIS A 362 27.70 22.38 -8.22
C HIS A 362 28.05 23.87 -8.27
N ILE A 363 27.56 24.63 -7.30
CA ILE A 363 27.83 26.06 -7.16
C ILE A 363 28.59 26.38 -5.88
N GLU A 364 29.20 27.55 -5.82
CA GLU A 364 29.72 28.12 -4.57
C GLU A 364 28.61 28.21 -3.51
N ALA A 365 28.91 27.78 -2.28
CA ALA A 365 27.94 27.81 -1.18
C ALA A 365 27.39 29.21 -0.86
N SER A 366 28.18 30.27 -1.13
CA SER A 366 27.78 31.67 -0.99
C SER A 366 26.67 32.09 -1.96
N ALA A 367 26.58 31.47 -3.14
CA ALA A 367 25.59 31.78 -4.16
C ALA A 367 24.25 31.05 -3.92
N PHE A 368 24.24 29.97 -3.15
CA PHE A 368 23.05 29.13 -2.94
C PHE A 368 21.85 29.88 -2.33
N PRO A 369 22.00 30.74 -1.31
CA PRO A 369 20.88 31.52 -0.77
C PRO A 369 20.32 32.57 -1.75
N SER A 370 21.11 32.97 -2.76
CA SER A 370 20.71 33.97 -3.76
C SER A 370 20.01 33.40 -4.99
N LEU A 371 19.79 32.08 -5.05
CA LEU A 371 19.12 31.42 -6.18
C LEU A 371 17.72 32.00 -6.42
N GLN A 372 17.54 32.61 -7.60
CA GLN A 372 16.28 33.14 -8.10
C GLN A 372 15.94 32.45 -9.43
N PRO A 373 15.44 31.20 -9.39
CA PRO A 373 15.20 30.42 -10.59
C PRO A 373 14.15 31.09 -11.48
N ASN A 374 14.53 31.38 -12.73
CA ASN A 374 13.62 31.77 -13.79
C ASN A 374 13.16 30.52 -14.54
N PHE A 375 12.02 29.96 -14.15
CA PHE A 375 11.51 28.71 -14.71
C PHE A 375 11.26 28.76 -16.22
N GLN A 376 10.91 29.93 -16.77
CA GLN A 376 10.74 30.10 -18.22
C GLN A 376 12.07 29.92 -18.96
N GLN A 377 13.17 30.45 -18.42
CA GLN A 377 14.50 30.25 -18.99
C GLN A 377 15.00 28.82 -18.77
N LEU A 378 14.85 28.29 -17.55
CA LEU A 378 15.29 26.93 -17.21
C LEU A 378 14.56 25.86 -18.04
N LYS A 379 13.31 26.11 -18.47
CA LYS A 379 12.54 25.22 -19.36
C LYS A 379 13.22 24.98 -20.72
N HIS A 380 14.06 25.91 -21.18
CA HIS A 380 14.77 25.81 -22.45
C HIS A 380 16.10 25.07 -22.36
N ILE A 381 16.57 24.72 -21.15
CA ILE A 381 17.78 23.92 -20.97
C ILE A 381 17.50 22.48 -21.43
N ASP A 382 18.45 21.88 -22.14
CA ASP A 382 18.33 20.50 -22.63
C ASP A 382 18.65 19.46 -21.56
N ALA A 383 17.84 19.47 -20.50
CA ALA A 383 17.89 18.55 -19.39
C ALA A 383 16.48 18.17 -18.94
N ARG A 384 16.30 16.95 -18.40
CA ARG A 384 15.04 16.56 -17.76
C ARG A 384 14.78 17.41 -16.50
N GLY A 385 15.82 17.59 -15.69
CA GLY A 385 15.81 18.42 -14.50
C GLY A 385 17.21 18.94 -14.16
N ILE A 386 17.27 19.92 -13.26
CA ILE A 386 18.48 20.64 -12.88
C ILE A 386 18.64 20.50 -11.38
N ILE A 387 19.69 19.79 -10.97
CA ILE A 387 20.09 19.53 -9.59
C ILE A 387 21.13 20.58 -9.22
N VAL A 388 20.74 21.62 -8.47
CA VAL A 388 21.69 22.60 -7.95
C VAL A 388 22.15 22.15 -6.58
N THR A 389 23.46 22.13 -6.31
CA THR A 389 24.00 21.64 -5.03
C THR A 389 25.26 22.38 -4.59
N CYS A 390 25.52 22.39 -3.29
CA CYS A 390 26.76 22.90 -2.68
C CYS A 390 26.97 22.24 -1.30
N GLU A 391 28.13 22.47 -0.69
CA GLU A 391 28.35 22.14 0.71
C GLU A 391 27.32 22.88 1.57
N ALA A 392 26.83 22.22 2.61
CA ALA A 392 25.96 22.88 3.58
C ALA A 392 26.79 23.65 4.62
N PRO A 393 26.22 24.71 5.23
CA PRO A 393 26.89 25.40 6.33
C PRO A 393 27.22 24.44 7.46
N SER A 394 28.43 24.50 8.04
CA SER A 394 28.86 23.54 9.07
C SER A 394 27.94 23.47 10.30
N ALA A 395 27.25 24.57 10.62
CA ALA A 395 26.30 24.64 11.73
C ALA A 395 24.94 23.95 11.47
N SER A 396 24.68 23.51 10.22
CA SER A 396 23.38 22.95 9.81
C SER A 396 23.17 21.50 10.22
N GLY A 397 24.23 20.75 10.54
CA GLY A 397 24.15 19.32 10.86
C GLY A 397 23.90 18.41 9.66
N VAL A 398 23.95 18.95 8.44
CA VAL A 398 23.93 18.20 7.17
C VAL A 398 25.23 18.44 6.39
N ASP A 399 25.61 17.50 5.52
CA ASP A 399 26.86 17.54 4.76
C ASP A 399 26.75 18.39 3.48
N PHE A 400 25.63 18.25 2.76
CA PHE A 400 25.37 19.00 1.53
C PHE A 400 23.89 19.41 1.43
N GLN A 401 23.65 20.43 0.61
CA GLN A 401 22.30 20.90 0.31
C GLN A 401 22.04 20.95 -1.19
N SER A 402 20.76 20.84 -1.56
CA SER A 402 20.34 20.80 -2.96
C SER A 402 19.00 21.52 -3.21
N ARG A 403 18.75 21.88 -4.46
CA ARG A 403 17.43 22.24 -5.01
C ARG A 403 17.26 21.51 -6.34
N PHE A 404 16.02 21.21 -6.72
CA PHE A 404 15.73 20.48 -7.94
C PHE A 404 14.64 21.19 -8.76
N PHE A 405 14.98 21.54 -9.99
CA PHE A 405 14.09 22.24 -10.91
C PHE A 405 13.84 21.39 -12.15
N ALA A 406 12.59 21.20 -12.57
CA ALA A 406 12.27 20.43 -13.77
C ALA A 406 11.12 21.06 -14.60
N PRO A 407 11.18 22.37 -14.92
CA PRO A 407 10.08 23.07 -15.60
C PRO A 407 9.79 22.51 -17.00
N ARG A 408 10.77 21.85 -17.64
CA ARG A 408 10.58 21.14 -18.92
C ARG A 408 9.57 20.01 -18.84
N VAL A 409 9.45 19.36 -17.69
CA VAL A 409 8.46 18.30 -17.44
C VAL A 409 7.29 18.79 -16.59
N GLY A 410 7.13 20.11 -16.44
CA GLY A 410 5.98 20.73 -15.76
C GLY A 410 6.11 20.86 -14.24
N VAL A 411 7.29 20.63 -13.67
CA VAL A 411 7.55 20.79 -12.24
C VAL A 411 8.60 21.89 -12.04
N ASP A 412 8.15 23.10 -11.72
CA ASP A 412 9.05 24.24 -11.52
C ASP A 412 10.11 23.93 -10.45
N GLU A 413 9.68 23.44 -9.28
CA GLU A 413 10.58 22.98 -8.22
C GLU A 413 9.96 21.80 -7.44
N ASP A 414 10.71 20.70 -7.31
CA ASP A 414 10.29 19.54 -6.51
C ASP A 414 10.65 19.76 -5.03
N PRO A 415 9.82 19.37 -4.04
CA PRO A 415 10.15 19.54 -2.63
C PRO A 415 11.33 18.69 -2.16
N VAL A 416 11.34 17.39 -2.50
CA VAL A 416 12.43 16.46 -2.18
C VAL A 416 12.53 15.35 -3.22
N THR A 417 13.66 15.29 -3.92
CA THR A 417 13.84 14.46 -5.11
C THR A 417 14.73 13.26 -4.81
N GLY A 418 14.14 12.12 -4.43
CA GLY A 418 14.94 10.91 -4.12
C GLY A 418 15.84 10.46 -5.28
N SER A 419 15.37 10.59 -6.53
CA SER A 419 16.15 10.19 -7.71
C SER A 419 17.37 11.08 -7.97
N ALA A 420 17.32 12.37 -7.60
CA ALA A 420 18.49 13.26 -7.64
C ALA A 420 19.52 12.86 -6.57
N HIS A 421 19.04 12.43 -5.40
CA HIS A 421 19.90 11.99 -4.30
C HIS A 421 20.65 10.69 -4.58
N CYS A 422 20.16 9.87 -5.52
CA CYS A 422 20.93 8.72 -6.03
C CYS A 422 22.19 9.13 -6.81
N ALA A 423 22.19 10.33 -7.43
CA ALA A 423 23.36 10.89 -8.10
C ALA A 423 24.22 11.71 -7.13
N LEU A 424 23.58 12.52 -6.28
CA LEU A 424 24.27 13.34 -5.28
C LEU A 424 25.05 12.48 -4.27
N ALA A 425 24.55 11.30 -3.91
CA ALA A 425 25.26 10.36 -3.05
C ALA A 425 26.63 9.99 -3.61
N VAL A 426 26.70 9.66 -4.91
CA VAL A 426 27.96 9.31 -5.58
C VAL A 426 28.89 10.51 -5.61
N TYR A 427 28.37 11.66 -6.03
CA TYR A 427 29.14 12.90 -6.14
C TYR A 427 29.75 13.33 -4.81
N TRP A 428 28.92 13.56 -3.80
CA TRP A 428 29.37 14.05 -2.51
C TRP A 428 30.15 13.02 -1.71
N SER A 429 29.92 11.72 -1.92
CA SER A 429 30.74 10.68 -1.30
C SER A 429 32.20 10.77 -1.74
N GLN A 430 32.43 11.01 -3.03
CA GLN A 430 33.76 11.20 -3.58
C GLN A 430 34.37 12.53 -3.13
N THR A 431 33.60 13.63 -3.22
CA THR A 431 34.07 14.98 -2.86
C THR A 431 34.44 15.09 -1.37
N LEU A 432 33.64 14.51 -0.48
CA LEU A 432 33.83 14.62 0.98
C LEU A 432 34.54 13.41 1.60
N ASN A 433 34.83 12.38 0.79
CA ASN A 433 35.39 11.10 1.25
C ASN A 433 34.57 10.48 2.41
N LYS A 434 33.24 10.46 2.26
CA LYS A 434 32.29 9.90 3.24
C LYS A 434 31.33 8.92 2.57
N LYS A 435 30.93 7.86 3.26
CA LYS A 435 29.99 6.84 2.76
C LYS A 435 28.55 7.04 3.21
N VAL A 436 28.38 7.63 4.38
CA VAL A 436 27.08 8.04 4.95
C VAL A 436 27.07 9.56 4.98
N LEU A 437 26.09 10.16 4.32
CA LEU A 437 25.97 11.61 4.18
C LEU A 437 24.55 12.05 4.54
N ARG A 438 24.43 13.13 5.30
CA ARG A 438 23.18 13.82 5.56
C ARG A 438 22.96 14.90 4.51
N ALA A 439 21.79 14.89 3.89
CA ALA A 439 21.44 15.78 2.80
C ALA A 439 20.20 16.59 3.16
N LYS A 440 20.15 17.83 2.66
CA LYS A 440 18.94 18.66 2.72
C LYS A 440 18.55 19.16 1.34
N GLN A 441 17.36 18.84 0.86
CA GLN A 441 16.78 19.56 -0.27
C GLN A 441 16.09 20.82 0.28
N ALA A 442 16.66 21.98 0.00
CA ALA A 442 16.29 23.27 0.56
C ALA A 442 15.25 24.00 -0.30
N THR A 443 14.19 23.29 -0.69
CA THR A 443 13.06 23.89 -1.41
C THR A 443 12.31 24.85 -0.48
N PRO A 444 12.06 26.12 -0.88
CA PRO A 444 11.34 27.07 -0.03
C PRO A 444 10.01 26.51 0.47
N GLN A 445 9.67 26.80 1.73
CA GLN A 445 8.42 26.42 2.42
C GLN A 445 8.19 24.92 2.70
N ARG A 446 8.79 24.01 1.93
CA ARG A 446 8.59 22.55 2.09
C ARG A 446 9.86 21.86 2.54
N GLY A 447 10.81 21.72 1.62
CA GLY A 447 12.15 21.13 1.82
C GLY A 447 12.17 19.80 2.58
N GLY A 448 13.32 19.15 2.69
CA GLY A 448 13.39 17.94 3.50
C GLY A 448 14.79 17.42 3.67
N GLU A 449 14.92 16.48 4.59
CA GLU A 449 16.19 15.88 4.98
C GLU A 449 16.16 14.38 4.77
N LEU A 450 17.29 13.85 4.32
CA LEU A 450 17.48 12.44 4.08
C LEU A 450 18.94 12.06 4.30
N VAL A 451 19.15 10.79 4.61
CA VAL A 451 20.48 10.19 4.65
C VAL A 451 20.68 9.41 3.37
N VAL A 452 21.83 9.59 2.75
CA VAL A 452 22.29 8.74 1.65
C VAL A 452 23.47 7.90 2.13
N GLU A 453 23.44 6.61 1.82
CA GLU A 453 24.48 5.68 2.23
C GLU A 453 24.91 4.79 1.05
N LEU A 454 26.22 4.78 0.79
CA LEU A 454 26.87 3.86 -0.13
C LEU A 454 27.59 2.80 0.67
N ARG A 455 27.34 1.52 0.38
CA ARG A 455 28.00 0.40 1.07
C ARG A 455 28.89 -0.38 0.13
N ASP A 456 30.06 -0.76 0.63
CA ASP A 456 31.04 -1.51 -0.16
C ASP A 456 30.59 -2.96 -0.43
N ASP A 457 29.74 -3.52 0.43
CA ASP A 457 29.13 -4.84 0.24
C ASP A 457 27.92 -4.85 -0.71
N MET A 458 27.47 -3.68 -1.19
CA MET A 458 26.41 -3.53 -2.19
C MET A 458 26.86 -2.58 -3.32
N PRO A 459 27.87 -2.97 -4.13
CA PRO A 459 28.38 -2.13 -5.20
C PRO A 459 27.27 -1.78 -6.20
N GLY A 460 27.23 -0.53 -6.64
CA GLY A 460 26.21 -0.04 -7.58
C GLY A 460 24.84 0.28 -6.95
N ARG A 461 24.73 0.23 -5.62
CA ARG A 461 23.50 0.55 -4.87
C ARG A 461 23.72 1.74 -3.92
N VAL A 462 22.63 2.44 -3.62
CA VAL A 462 22.56 3.51 -2.63
C VAL A 462 21.30 3.32 -1.80
N LEU A 463 21.47 3.44 -0.49
CA LEU A 463 20.36 3.50 0.43
C LEU A 463 19.93 4.95 0.61
N LEU A 464 18.66 5.23 0.41
CA LEU A 464 18.04 6.48 0.82
C LEU A 464 17.25 6.23 2.10
N LYS A 465 17.55 6.97 3.15
CA LYS A 465 16.86 6.88 4.44
C LYS A 465 16.15 8.18 4.74
N GLY A 466 14.90 8.09 5.17
CA GLY A 466 14.12 9.28 5.53
C GLY A 466 13.01 8.98 6.50
N GLN A 467 12.58 10.03 7.21
CA GLN A 467 11.33 10.02 7.96
C GLN A 467 10.16 10.34 7.04
N GLY A 468 8.95 10.12 7.53
CA GLY A 468 7.75 10.71 6.93
C GLY A 468 6.74 11.05 8.02
N ALA A 469 5.89 12.02 7.73
CA ALA A 469 4.84 12.47 8.63
C ALA A 469 3.47 12.26 7.97
N ILE A 470 2.56 11.57 8.65
CA ILE A 470 1.17 11.44 8.18
C ILE A 470 0.46 12.76 8.46
N SER A 471 -0.04 13.40 7.39
CA SER A 471 -0.74 14.69 7.47
C SER A 471 -2.26 14.55 7.38
N LEU A 472 -2.76 13.54 6.66
CA LEU A 472 -4.20 13.33 6.52
C LEU A 472 -4.54 11.84 6.39
N ARG A 473 -5.68 11.44 6.98
CA ARG A 473 -6.32 10.14 6.74
C ARG A 473 -7.75 10.36 6.26
N GLY A 474 -8.13 9.64 5.23
CA GLY A 474 -9.45 9.72 4.62
C GLY A 474 -9.88 8.38 4.01
N VAL A 475 -11.01 8.41 3.33
CA VAL A 475 -11.54 7.27 2.60
C VAL A 475 -12.04 7.71 1.23
N LEU A 476 -11.70 6.94 0.20
CA LEU A 476 -12.26 7.08 -1.14
C LEU A 476 -13.65 6.44 -1.17
N MET A 477 -14.59 7.17 -1.76
CA MET A 477 -16.00 6.75 -1.87
C MET A 477 -16.25 5.82 -3.07
N SER A 478 -15.23 5.58 -3.89
CA SER A 478 -15.25 4.67 -5.03
C SER A 478 -14.07 3.70 -4.98
N ALA A 479 -14.15 2.63 -5.76
CA ALA A 479 -13.12 1.61 -5.96
C ALA A 479 -13.24 1.06 -7.41
N PRO A 480 -12.21 0.36 -7.93
CA PRO A 480 -12.20 -0.21 -9.29
C PRO A 480 -13.31 -1.23 -9.63
#